data_AF-G4YL57-F1
#
_entry.id   AF-G4YL57-F1
#
_cell.length_a   1.000
_cell.length_b   1.000
_cell.length_c   1.000
_cell.angle_alpha   90.00
_cell.angle_beta   90.00
_cell.angle_gamma   90.00
#
_symmetry.space_group_name_H-M   'P 1'
#
loop_
_entity.id
_entity.type
_entity.pdbx_description
1 polymer ?
#
loop_
_entity_poly.entity_id
_entity_poly.type
_entity_poly.pdbx_seq_one_letter_code
_entity_poly.pdbx_strand_id
1 'polypeptide(L)'
;DGQLYHEVAAHLDGEAKRWFATVMESEPPEKENFNTLAGMLRAKYMTQHTTHEVVDRLNARRQMRGERLVEYAQALREIGERGDVGESWLVSVFMKGMSSTEGATHVRGHRPKTLDEAVNLAVPHVGEYG
;
A
#
# COMPACT_ATOMS: atom_id res chain seq x y z
N ASP A 1 -0.07 18.74 -23.11
CA ASP A 1 0.74 17.76 -22.36
C ASP A 1 0.13 16.38 -22.51
N GLY A 2 0.89 15.45 -23.10
CA GLY A 2 0.54 14.03 -23.28
C GLY A 2 1.77 13.13 -23.08
N GLN A 3 2.76 13.67 -22.34
CA GLN A 3 4.09 13.08 -22.21
C GLN A 3 4.09 11.89 -21.23
N LEU A 4 3.26 11.95 -20.18
CA LEU A 4 3.13 10.88 -19.19
C LEU A 4 2.68 9.57 -19.86
N TYR A 5 1.63 9.62 -20.67
CA TYR A 5 1.11 8.43 -21.32
C TYR A 5 1.96 7.94 -22.49
N HIS A 6 2.65 8.84 -23.20
CA HIS A 6 3.66 8.45 -24.20
C HIS A 6 4.84 7.71 -23.56
N GLU A 7 5.35 8.21 -22.45
CA GLU A 7 6.46 7.59 -21.72
C GLU A 7 6.05 6.20 -21.19
N VAL A 8 4.86 6.09 -20.59
CA VAL A 8 4.32 4.81 -20.12
C VAL A 8 4.13 3.83 -21.28
N ALA A 9 3.57 4.26 -22.41
CA ALA A 9 3.39 3.39 -23.59
C ALA A 9 4.72 2.89 -24.18
N ALA A 10 5.83 3.61 -23.99
CA ALA A 10 7.16 3.16 -24.39
C ALA A 10 7.72 2.04 -23.50
N HIS A 11 7.21 1.91 -22.26
CA HIS A 11 7.60 0.88 -21.31
C HIS A 11 6.68 -0.35 -21.28
N LEU A 12 5.60 -0.35 -22.06
CA LEU A 12 4.68 -1.49 -22.17
C LEU A 12 4.90 -2.26 -23.47
N ASP A 13 4.78 -3.58 -23.39
CA ASP A 13 4.88 -4.49 -24.53
C ASP A 13 3.68 -5.44 -24.63
N GLY A 14 3.53 -6.05 -25.80
CA GLY A 14 2.59 -7.15 -26.02
C GLY A 14 1.12 -6.79 -25.77
N GLU A 15 0.45 -7.58 -24.93
CA GLU A 15 -0.97 -7.36 -24.57
C GLU A 15 -1.16 -6.09 -23.74
N ALA A 16 -0.21 -5.75 -22.86
CA ALA A 16 -0.30 -4.57 -22.01
C ALA A 16 -0.29 -3.27 -22.83
N LYS A 17 0.56 -3.20 -23.86
CA LYS A 17 0.59 -2.06 -24.79
C LYS A 17 -0.72 -1.89 -25.56
N ARG A 18 -1.29 -2.99 -26.05
CA ARG A 18 -2.56 -2.97 -26.80
C ARG A 18 -3.73 -2.54 -25.91
N TRP A 19 -3.82 -3.10 -24.71
CA TRP A 19 -4.83 -2.69 -23.74
C TRP A 19 -4.69 -1.21 -23.36
N PHE A 20 -3.46 -0.75 -23.08
CA PHE A 20 -3.19 0.64 -22.72
C PHE A 20 -3.62 1.62 -23.82
N ALA A 21 -3.31 1.32 -25.08
CA ALA A 21 -3.74 2.13 -26.22
C ALA A 21 -5.28 2.23 -26.32
N THR A 22 -6.01 1.12 -26.15
CA THR A 22 -7.48 1.12 -26.18
C THR A 22 -8.10 1.96 -25.07
N VAL A 23 -7.55 1.85 -23.85
CA VAL A 23 -8.03 2.65 -22.71
C VAL A 23 -7.74 4.13 -22.93
N MET A 24 -6.57 4.45 -23.47
CA MET A 24 -6.15 5.82 -23.76
C MET A 24 -6.98 6.51 -24.85
N GLU A 25 -7.51 5.79 -25.83
CA GLU A 25 -8.46 6.35 -26.80
C GLU A 25 -9.81 6.72 -26.17
N SER A 26 -10.17 6.09 -25.04
CA SER A 26 -11.46 6.27 -24.39
C SER A 26 -11.45 7.28 -23.24
N GLU A 27 -10.29 7.57 -22.65
CA GLU A 27 -10.18 8.48 -21.52
C GLU A 27 -9.97 9.93 -21.97
N PRO A 28 -10.77 10.89 -21.46
CA PRO A 28 -10.65 12.29 -21.83
C PRO A 28 -9.34 12.90 -21.28
N PRO A 29 -8.71 13.85 -22.00
CA PRO A 29 -7.42 14.43 -21.62
C PRO A 29 -7.41 15.07 -20.23
N GLU A 30 -8.56 15.55 -19.74
CA GLU A 30 -8.67 16.17 -18.42
C GLU A 30 -8.50 15.19 -17.26
N LYS A 31 -8.57 13.88 -17.53
CA LYS A 31 -8.30 12.81 -16.56
C LYS A 31 -6.88 12.26 -16.65
N GLU A 32 -6.03 12.82 -17.52
CA GLU A 32 -4.61 12.45 -17.66
C GLU A 32 -3.82 12.84 -16.40
N ASN A 33 -3.69 11.89 -15.47
CA ASN A 33 -2.84 12.02 -14.30
C ASN A 33 -2.42 10.65 -13.78
N PHE A 34 -1.37 10.66 -12.94
CA PHE A 34 -0.78 9.46 -12.37
C PHE A 34 -1.77 8.60 -11.55
N ASN A 35 -2.70 9.22 -10.83
CA ASN A 35 -3.66 8.50 -9.99
C ASN A 35 -4.68 7.74 -10.85
N THR A 36 -5.19 8.35 -11.92
CA THR A 36 -6.05 7.68 -12.90
C THR A 36 -5.33 6.48 -13.51
N LEU A 37 -4.08 6.66 -13.95
CA LEU A 37 -3.26 5.59 -14.53
C LEU A 37 -3.04 4.42 -13.57
N ALA A 38 -2.61 4.73 -12.34
CA ALA A 38 -2.39 3.73 -11.32
C ALA A 38 -3.70 2.98 -10.99
N GLY A 39 -4.83 3.69 -10.95
CA GLY A 39 -6.16 3.08 -10.81
C GLY A 39 -6.49 2.08 -11.92
N MET A 40 -6.27 2.45 -13.18
CA MET A 40 -6.53 1.59 -14.34
C MET A 40 -5.62 0.35 -14.36
N LEU A 41 -4.32 0.52 -14.06
CA LEU A 41 -3.38 -0.59 -13.98
C LEU A 41 -3.75 -1.57 -12.86
N ARG A 42 -4.14 -1.06 -11.68
CA ARG A 42 -4.63 -1.90 -10.57
C ARG A 42 -5.91 -2.63 -10.95
N ALA A 43 -6.86 -1.97 -11.60
CA ALA A 43 -8.11 -2.61 -12.02
C ALA A 43 -7.87 -3.74 -13.04
N LYS A 44 -6.91 -3.58 -13.95
CA LYS A 44 -6.61 -4.57 -14.99
C LYS A 44 -5.73 -5.72 -14.51
N TYR A 45 -4.71 -5.44 -13.70
CA TYR A 45 -3.65 -6.39 -13.39
C TYR A 45 -3.57 -6.83 -11.93
N MET A 46 -4.23 -6.13 -11.00
CA MET A 46 -4.32 -6.61 -9.62
C MET A 46 -5.62 -7.37 -9.40
N THR A 47 -5.50 -8.57 -8.83
CA THR A 47 -6.66 -9.28 -8.27
C THR A 47 -7.19 -8.48 -7.07
N GLN A 48 -8.35 -7.86 -7.26
CA GLN A 48 -9.08 -7.19 -6.19
C GLN A 48 -9.60 -8.24 -5.21
N HIS A 49 -9.42 -8.00 -3.91
CA HIS A 49 -10.04 -8.79 -2.86
C HIS A 49 -11.21 -8.02 -2.27
N THR A 50 -12.20 -8.71 -1.72
CA THR A 50 -13.26 -8.04 -0.97
C THR A 50 -12.65 -7.34 0.25
N THR A 51 -13.25 -6.22 0.70
CA THR A 51 -12.77 -5.51 1.89
C THR A 51 -12.65 -6.44 3.11
N HIS A 52 -13.56 -7.41 3.24
CA HIS A 52 -13.52 -8.40 4.32
C HIS A 52 -12.27 -9.31 4.25
N GLU A 53 -11.94 -9.86 3.07
CA GLU A 53 -10.75 -10.69 2.90
C GLU A 53 -9.45 -9.92 3.16
N VAL A 54 -9.39 -8.65 2.75
CA VAL A 54 -8.25 -7.77 3.04
C VAL A 54 -8.13 -7.53 4.54
N VAL A 55 -9.24 -7.21 5.20
CA VAL A 55 -9.30 -6.99 6.65
C VAL A 55 -8.87 -8.23 7.43
N ASP A 56 -9.31 -9.42 7.03
CA ASP A 56 -8.92 -10.68 7.66
C ASP A 56 -7.41 -10.93 7.51
N ARG A 57 -6.86 -10.70 6.31
CA ARG A 57 -5.42 -10.86 6.05
C ARG A 57 -4.58 -9.86 6.85
N LEU A 58 -5.01 -8.60 6.93
CA LEU A 58 -4.35 -7.59 7.77
C LEU A 58 -4.39 -7.98 9.25
N ASN A 59 -5.54 -8.48 9.72
CA ASN A 59 -5.69 -8.93 11.11
C ASN A 59 -4.91 -10.20 11.44
N ALA A 60 -4.65 -11.07 10.45
CA ALA A 60 -3.83 -12.27 10.62
C ALA A 60 -2.33 -11.97 10.56
N ARG A 61 -1.93 -10.90 9.86
CA ARG A 61 -0.52 -10.56 9.70
C ARG A 61 0.10 -10.05 11.01
N ARG A 62 1.13 -10.73 11.47
CA ARG A 62 1.98 -10.36 12.62
C ARG A 62 3.42 -10.19 12.16
N GLN A 63 4.17 -9.30 12.79
CA GLN A 63 5.61 -9.15 12.55
C GLN A 63 6.30 -10.51 12.72
N MET A 64 7.04 -10.95 11.71
CA MET A 64 7.74 -12.23 11.73
C MET A 64 9.04 -12.12 12.53
N ARG A 65 9.54 -13.25 13.03
CA ARG A 65 10.84 -13.27 13.74
C ARG A 65 11.95 -12.81 12.80
N GLY A 66 12.66 -11.74 13.18
CA GLY A 66 13.75 -11.17 12.38
C GLY A 66 13.29 -10.27 11.23
N GLU A 67 11.99 -9.96 11.13
CA GLU A 67 11.47 -8.98 10.17
C GLU A 67 11.63 -7.56 10.72
N ARG A 68 12.16 -6.65 9.89
CA ARG A 68 12.29 -5.24 10.27
C ARG A 68 10.92 -4.56 10.29
N LEU A 69 10.71 -3.59 11.17
CA LEU A 69 9.46 -2.84 11.28
C LEU A 69 9.07 -2.14 9.97
N VAL A 70 10.07 -1.66 9.20
CA VAL A 70 9.85 -1.09 7.87
C VAL A 70 9.34 -2.13 6.86
N GLU A 71 9.86 -3.35 6.91
CA GLU A 71 9.44 -4.47 6.03
C GLU A 71 8.05 -4.96 6.41
N TYR A 72 7.78 -5.05 7.72
CA TYR A 72 6.47 -5.40 8.23
C TYR A 72 5.41 -4.38 7.80
N ALA A 73 5.69 -3.08 7.95
CA ALA A 73 4.81 -2.02 7.49
C ALA A 73 4.55 -2.10 5.98
N GLN A 74 5.59 -2.34 5.18
CA GLN A 74 5.44 -2.53 3.74
C GLN A 74 4.54 -3.73 3.40
N ALA A 75 4.69 -4.86 4.09
CA ALA A 75 3.83 -6.01 3.90
C ALA A 75 2.35 -5.72 4.24
N LEU A 76 2.08 -4.85 5.22
CA LEU A 76 0.71 -4.41 5.53
C LEU A 76 0.14 -3.53 4.41
N ARG A 77 0.95 -2.62 3.82
CA ARG A 77 0.53 -1.82 2.67
C ARG A 77 0.14 -2.69 1.49
N GLU A 78 0.97 -3.66 1.14
CA GLU A 78 0.72 -4.56 0.01
C GLU A 78 -0.56 -5.40 0.16
N ILE A 79 -0.96 -5.70 1.40
CA ILE A 79 -2.25 -6.34 1.67
C ILE A 79 -3.37 -5.31 1.52
N GLY A 80 -3.21 -4.12 2.11
CA GLY A 80 -4.19 -3.03 2.07
C GLY A 80 -4.48 -2.52 0.66
N GLU A 81 -3.48 -2.43 -0.22
CA GLU A 81 -3.60 -1.95 -1.61
C GLU A 81 -4.55 -2.79 -2.48
N ARG A 82 -4.87 -4.02 -2.04
CA ARG A 82 -5.79 -4.92 -2.77
C ARG A 82 -7.26 -4.71 -2.40
N GLY A 83 -7.55 -3.70 -1.58
CA GLY A 83 -8.89 -3.27 -1.21
C GLY A 83 -8.91 -1.79 -0.80
N ASP A 84 -10.05 -1.33 -0.32
CA ASP A 84 -10.23 0.05 0.13
C ASP A 84 -9.99 0.16 1.65
N VAL A 85 -8.72 0.10 2.06
CA VAL A 85 -8.31 0.19 3.47
C VAL A 85 -7.55 1.48 3.73
N GLY A 86 -8.09 2.30 4.64
CA GLY A 86 -7.47 3.57 5.04
C GLY A 86 -6.26 3.42 5.99
N GLU A 87 -5.45 4.48 6.04
CA GLU A 87 -4.25 4.58 6.90
C GLU A 87 -4.51 4.29 8.37
N SER A 88 -5.63 4.77 8.93
CA SER A 88 -5.99 4.55 10.34
C SER A 88 -6.13 3.05 10.67
N TRP A 89 -6.58 2.26 9.70
CA TRP A 89 -6.67 0.82 9.85
C TRP A 89 -5.28 0.17 9.79
N LEU A 90 -4.44 0.58 8.85
CA LEU A 90 -3.05 0.11 8.72
C LEU A 90 -2.24 0.37 10.00
N VAL A 91 -2.38 1.57 10.58
CA VAL A 91 -1.77 1.94 11.87
C VAL A 91 -2.26 1.02 12.99
N SER A 92 -3.56 0.77 13.06
CA SER A 92 -4.16 -0.11 14.08
C SER A 92 -3.63 -1.54 14.00
N VAL A 93 -3.59 -2.12 12.79
CA VAL A 93 -3.09 -3.50 12.61
C VAL A 93 -1.59 -3.61 12.82
N PHE A 94 -0.82 -2.58 12.44
CA PHE A 94 0.62 -2.50 12.74
C PHE A 94 0.85 -2.60 14.25
N MET A 95 0.24 -1.71 15.05
CA MET A 95 0.39 -1.75 16.51
C MET A 95 -0.10 -3.07 17.13
N LYS A 96 -1.16 -3.68 16.58
CA LYS A 96 -1.70 -4.96 17.07
C LYS A 96 -0.79 -6.14 16.75
N GLY A 97 0.00 -6.05 15.67
CA GLY A 97 0.82 -7.15 15.19
C GLY A 97 2.33 -7.01 15.36
N MET A 98 2.81 -5.88 15.89
CA MET A 98 4.19 -5.74 16.36
C MET A 98 4.59 -6.85 17.33
N SER A 99 5.83 -7.34 17.22
CA SER A 99 6.41 -8.31 18.18
C SER A 99 6.57 -7.69 19.58
N SER A 100 6.83 -6.37 19.61
CA SER A 100 7.14 -5.59 20.81
C SER A 100 5.91 -4.95 21.42
N THR A 101 5.39 -5.51 22.51
CA THR A 101 4.25 -4.94 23.25
C THR A 101 4.57 -3.56 23.82
N GLU A 102 5.82 -3.33 24.24
CA GLU A 102 6.28 -2.03 24.71
C GLU A 102 6.29 -1.00 23.59
N GLY A 103 6.91 -1.33 22.44
CA GLY A 103 6.91 -0.48 21.25
C GLY A 103 5.50 -0.13 20.79
N ALA A 104 4.59 -1.12 20.76
CA ALA A 104 3.19 -0.88 20.41
C ALA A 104 2.49 0.09 21.38
N THR A 105 2.82 0.04 22.66
CA THR A 105 2.27 0.95 23.67
C THR A 105 2.85 2.36 23.53
N HIS A 106 4.15 2.48 23.27
CA HIS A 106 4.81 3.74 22.99
C HIS A 106 4.19 4.45 21.79
N VAL A 107 4.07 3.74 20.65
CA VAL A 107 3.46 4.26 19.42
C VAL A 107 2.01 4.70 19.68
N ARG A 108 1.23 3.89 20.39
CA ARG A 108 -0.17 4.21 20.73
C ARG A 108 -0.31 5.51 21.52
N GLY A 109 0.62 5.80 22.43
CA GLY A 109 0.63 7.05 23.21
C GLY A 109 0.74 8.31 22.35
N HIS A 110 1.41 8.21 21.20
CA HIS A 110 1.67 9.32 20.28
C HIS A 110 0.59 9.50 19.21
N ARG A 111 -0.36 8.56 19.09
CA ARG A 111 -1.51 8.62 18.17
C ARG A 111 -1.11 8.96 16.72
N PRO A 112 -0.23 8.18 16.08
CA PRO A 112 0.14 8.41 14.68
C PRO A 112 -1.08 8.31 13.76
N LYS A 113 -1.06 9.11 12.70
CA LYS A 113 -2.10 9.15 11.67
C LYS A 113 -1.76 8.31 10.45
N THR A 114 -0.47 8.05 10.23
CA THR A 114 0.02 7.27 9.10
C THR A 114 0.89 6.11 9.57
N LEU A 115 0.99 5.08 8.74
CA LEU A 115 1.85 3.93 9.01
C LEU A 115 3.34 4.34 9.07
N ASP A 116 3.77 5.32 8.28
CA ASP A 116 5.15 5.84 8.34
C ASP A 116 5.43 6.54 9.67
N GLU A 117 4.48 7.35 10.17
CA GLU A 117 4.61 7.95 11.50
C GLU A 117 4.73 6.87 12.58
N ALA A 118 3.92 5.82 12.50
CA ALA A 118 3.97 4.71 13.46
C ALA A 118 5.33 4.00 13.45
N VAL A 119 5.91 3.76 12.27
CA VAL A 119 7.25 3.16 12.13
C VAL A 119 8.34 4.09 12.67
N ASN A 120 8.28 5.39 12.33
CA ASN A 120 9.24 6.40 12.78
C ASN A 120 9.24 6.61 14.30
N LEU A 121 8.10 6.35 14.95
CA LEU A 121 8.00 6.36 16.42
C LEU A 121 8.52 5.05 17.04
N ALA A 122 8.30 3.91 16.38
CA ALA A 122 8.68 2.61 16.92
C ALA A 122 10.20 2.36 16.85
N VAL A 123 10.81 2.57 15.69
CA VAL A 123 12.22 2.19 15.43
C VAL A 123 13.21 2.83 16.42
N PRO A 124 13.10 4.12 16.79
CA PRO A 124 14.00 4.70 17.79
C PRO A 124 13.80 4.15 19.21
N HIS A 125 12.59 3.67 19.56
CA HIS A 125 12.26 3.18 20.90
C HIS A 125 12.67 1.72 21.10
N VAL A 126 12.46 0.87 20.09
CA VAL A 126 12.65 -0.59 20.19
C VAL A 126 13.64 -1.19 19.19
N GLY A 127 14.30 -0.34 18.39
CA GLY A 127 15.17 -0.77 17.31
C GLY A 127 14.41 -1.26 16.08
N GLU A 128 15.15 -1.66 15.04
CA GLU A 128 14.55 -2.02 13.75
C GLU A 128 13.70 -3.29 13.79
N TYR A 129 13.90 -4.17 14.78
CA TYR A 129 13.28 -5.50 14.85
C TYR A 129 12.20 -5.63 15.93
N GLY A 130 11.96 -4.58 16.74
CA GLY A 130 10.99 -4.61 17.83
C GLY A 130 11.49 -5.24 19.12
#